data_AF-A0A2T3HQQ5-F1
#
_entry.id   AF-A0A2T3HQQ5-F1
#
_cell.length_a   1.000
_cell.length_b   1.000
_cell.length_c   1.000
_cell.angle_alpha   90.00
_cell.angle_beta   90.00
_cell.angle_gamma   90.00
#
_symmetry.space_group_name_H-M   'P 1'
#
loop_
_entity.id
_entity.type
_entity.pdbx_description
1 polymer ?
#
loop_
_entity_poly.entity_id
_entity_poly.type
_entity_poly.pdbx_seq_one_letter_code
_entity_poly.pdbx_strand_id
1 'polypeptide(L)'
;MKFKLGDFVRFVDEKREGYVTSIIDEQTLGVTDTDGFEIPVSIGNLTSIHGHMQDSPAEEEAAAAAAAPKKVAVKPPAEQGIFLVLQPGSKQHAIRFHLVNHNANRVLFSLMGERQGKFSGIQSGILEPGNSAPVFEGALPDLDLWPEFHLALLQHGASELLQPIRFNRKFRPKDFAPERASTALQGEKGWQFRLGEPPLKIDAQQLKESFFKPTPQKQGLARPETETDLHIEKLRSDHQFLRGDEILDIQLGHFRKTLEAALVHKLPELILIHGAGNGILQQQIHRELGKHPQVRTFMDAQKEKFGYGATKVVFK
;
A
#
# COMPACT_ATOMS: atom_id res chain seq x y z
N MET A 1 -22.97 2.87 47.32
CA MET A 1 -23.91 2.16 46.43
C MET A 1 -23.11 1.14 45.63
N LYS A 2 -23.53 -0.13 45.61
CA LYS A 2 -22.72 -1.28 45.13
C LYS A 2 -22.87 -1.57 43.62
N PHE A 3 -23.91 -1.02 42.98
CA PHE A 3 -24.22 -1.20 41.57
C PHE A 3 -24.51 0.16 40.91
N LYS A 4 -24.13 0.31 39.64
CA LYS A 4 -24.36 1.47 38.79
C LYS A 4 -25.37 1.13 37.67
N LEU A 5 -26.01 2.17 37.13
CA LEU A 5 -26.79 2.06 35.89
C LEU A 5 -25.89 1.53 34.76
N GLY A 6 -26.35 0.51 34.05
CA GLY A 6 -25.60 -0.20 33.02
C GLY A 6 -24.83 -1.43 33.51
N ASP A 7 -24.78 -1.70 34.83
CA ASP A 7 -24.09 -2.88 35.35
C ASP A 7 -24.81 -4.17 34.92
N PHE A 8 -24.04 -5.14 34.43
CA PHE A 8 -24.54 -6.48 34.17
C PHE A 8 -24.57 -7.30 35.47
N VAL A 9 -25.76 -7.72 35.87
CA VAL A 9 -26.02 -8.37 37.15
C VAL A 9 -26.72 -9.71 36.95
N ARG A 10 -26.36 -10.67 37.81
CA ARG A 10 -27.01 -11.96 37.95
C ARG A 10 -27.91 -11.96 39.17
N PHE A 11 -29.09 -12.54 39.02
CA PHE A 11 -30.00 -12.79 40.12
C PHE A 11 -29.43 -13.95 40.96
N VAL A 12 -29.43 -13.81 42.29
CA VAL A 12 -28.87 -14.83 43.20
C VAL A 12 -29.81 -16.03 43.29
N ASP A 13 -31.11 -15.78 43.31
CA ASP A 13 -32.15 -16.80 43.51
C ASP A 13 -32.57 -17.49 42.21
N GLU A 14 -32.34 -16.85 41.06
CA GLU A 14 -32.75 -17.33 39.75
C GLU A 14 -31.57 -17.37 38.77
N LYS A 15 -31.56 -18.33 37.84
CA LYS A 15 -30.57 -18.39 36.75
C LYS A 15 -30.90 -17.36 35.66
N ARG A 16 -31.06 -16.10 36.03
CA ARG A 16 -31.35 -14.96 35.16
C ARG A 16 -30.22 -13.95 35.22
N GLU A 17 -30.04 -13.23 34.12
CA GLU A 17 -28.98 -12.24 33.92
C GLU A 17 -29.59 -11.05 33.17
N GLY A 18 -29.25 -9.84 33.60
CA GLY A 18 -29.80 -8.63 33.03
C GLY A 18 -28.95 -7.40 33.34
N TYR A 19 -29.35 -6.26 32.78
CA TYR A 19 -28.67 -4.98 32.96
C TYR A 19 -29.46 -4.09 33.91
N VAL A 20 -28.78 -3.41 34.83
CA VAL A 20 -29.42 -2.40 35.67
C VAL A 20 -29.82 -1.20 34.81
N THR A 21 -31.12 -1.03 34.56
CA THR A 21 -31.65 0.03 33.68
C THR A 21 -32.27 1.19 34.45
N SER A 22 -32.67 0.98 35.71
CA SER A 22 -33.18 2.04 36.57
C SER A 22 -32.78 1.86 38.04
N ILE A 23 -32.71 2.97 38.78
CA ILE A 23 -32.54 2.97 40.24
C ILE A 23 -33.86 3.47 40.80
N ILE A 24 -34.62 2.58 41.46
CA ILE A 24 -35.95 2.89 41.99
C ILE A 24 -35.81 3.54 43.37
N ASP A 25 -35.01 2.94 44.25
CA ASP A 25 -34.69 3.48 45.58
C ASP A 25 -33.31 2.99 46.08
N GLU A 26 -32.93 3.30 47.33
CA GLU A 26 -31.62 2.92 47.89
C GLU A 26 -31.42 1.41 48.08
N GLN A 27 -32.48 0.60 48.01
CA GLN A 27 -32.47 -0.86 48.24
C GLN A 27 -33.00 -1.68 47.06
N THR A 28 -33.54 -1.03 46.03
CA THR A 28 -34.26 -1.63 44.89
C THR A 28 -33.77 -1.05 43.56
N LEU A 29 -33.43 -1.94 42.62
CA LEU A 29 -32.95 -1.62 41.27
C LEU A 29 -33.86 -2.24 40.22
N GLY A 30 -34.09 -1.55 39.11
CA GLY A 30 -34.73 -2.12 37.92
C GLY A 30 -33.68 -2.81 37.06
N VAL A 31 -33.87 -4.12 36.82
CA VAL A 31 -32.99 -4.94 35.99
C VAL A 31 -33.76 -5.41 34.76
N THR A 32 -33.24 -5.13 33.57
CA THR A 32 -33.81 -5.57 32.29
C THR A 32 -33.09 -6.82 31.79
N ASP A 33 -33.82 -7.93 31.67
CA ASP A 33 -33.33 -9.19 31.10
C ASP A 33 -33.19 -9.09 29.56
N THR A 34 -32.62 -10.11 28.92
CA THR A 34 -32.43 -10.20 27.45
C THR A 34 -33.73 -10.09 26.65
N ASP A 35 -34.88 -10.31 27.29
CA ASP A 35 -36.21 -10.23 26.66
C ASP A 35 -36.81 -8.80 26.71
N GLY A 36 -36.07 -7.82 27.26
CA GLY A 36 -36.46 -6.39 27.24
C GLY A 36 -37.50 -5.99 28.28
N PHE A 37 -37.76 -6.83 29.28
CA PHE A 37 -38.68 -6.54 30.39
C PHE A 37 -37.93 -6.08 31.64
N GLU A 38 -38.36 -4.97 32.25
CA GLU A 38 -37.75 -4.40 33.47
C GLU A 38 -38.39 -5.01 34.74
N ILE A 39 -37.56 -5.60 35.59
CA ILE A 39 -37.98 -6.26 36.84
C ILE A 39 -37.37 -5.52 38.03
N PRO A 40 -38.18 -5.05 38.99
CA PRO A 40 -37.66 -4.45 40.22
C PRO A 40 -37.13 -5.54 41.17
N VAL A 41 -35.86 -5.43 41.55
CA VAL A 41 -35.17 -6.39 42.42
C VAL A 41 -34.31 -5.72 43.48
N SER A 42 -34.26 -6.35 44.65
CA SER A 42 -33.47 -5.82 45.76
C SER A 42 -31.98 -6.06 45.57
N ILE A 43 -31.16 -5.09 45.98
CA ILE A 43 -29.69 -5.13 45.93
C ILE A 43 -29.11 -6.38 46.60
N GLY A 44 -29.76 -6.91 47.63
CA GLY A 44 -29.30 -8.12 48.34
C GLY A 44 -29.33 -9.39 47.49
N ASN A 45 -30.18 -9.43 46.46
CA ASN A 45 -30.40 -10.61 45.61
C ASN A 45 -29.71 -10.48 44.25
N LEU A 46 -28.75 -9.54 44.13
CA LEU A 46 -28.00 -9.29 42.91
C LEU A 46 -26.50 -9.52 43.13
N THR A 47 -25.86 -10.09 42.11
CA THR A 47 -24.40 -10.26 42.04
C THR A 47 -23.87 -9.67 40.75
N SER A 48 -22.79 -8.89 40.80
CA SER A 48 -22.20 -8.31 39.58
C SER A 48 -21.38 -9.36 38.85
N ILE A 49 -21.60 -9.46 37.54
CA ILE A 49 -20.81 -10.32 36.68
C ILE A 49 -19.76 -9.44 36.01
N HIS A 50 -18.52 -9.50 36.49
CA HIS A 50 -17.41 -8.80 35.84
C HIS A 50 -17.02 -9.54 34.57
N GLY A 51 -17.53 -9.09 33.41
CA GLY A 51 -17.23 -9.70 32.12
C GLY A 51 -17.92 -9.12 30.90
N HIS A 52 -18.95 -8.28 31.07
CA HIS A 52 -19.60 -7.57 29.97
C HIS A 52 -19.55 -6.07 30.22
N MET A 53 -18.47 -5.42 29.79
CA MET A 53 -18.41 -3.96 29.69
C MET A 53 -18.57 -3.61 28.21
N GLN A 54 -19.78 -3.19 27.85
CA GLN A 54 -20.09 -2.61 26.56
C GLN A 54 -19.96 -1.09 26.71
N ASP A 55 -18.98 -0.54 26.01
CA ASP A 55 -18.72 0.86 25.65
C ASP A 55 -19.42 1.97 26.47
N SER A 56 -18.69 2.54 27.42
CA SER A 56 -18.91 3.92 27.88
C SER A 56 -17.69 4.77 27.53
N PRO A 57 -17.81 5.80 26.66
CA PRO A 57 -16.68 6.53 26.07
C PRO A 57 -16.00 7.54 27.01
N ALA A 58 -16.37 7.57 28.30
CA ALA A 58 -15.89 8.58 29.26
C ALA A 58 -14.84 8.05 30.25
N GLU A 59 -14.67 6.73 30.38
CA GLU A 59 -13.67 6.13 31.29
C GLU A 59 -12.38 5.66 30.54
N GLU A 60 -12.40 5.65 29.20
CA GLU A 60 -11.21 5.37 28.37
C GLU A 60 -10.13 6.46 28.46
N GLU A 61 -10.49 7.71 28.76
CA GLU A 61 -9.51 8.81 28.81
C GLU A 61 -8.62 8.78 30.07
N ALA A 62 -9.11 8.17 31.17
CA ALA A 62 -8.36 8.09 32.43
C ALA A 62 -7.62 6.76 32.62
N ALA A 63 -8.15 5.64 32.09
CA ALA A 63 -7.50 4.33 32.20
C ALA A 63 -6.44 4.07 31.11
N ALA A 64 -6.53 4.72 29.94
CA ALA A 64 -5.50 4.64 28.90
C ALA A 64 -4.17 5.31 29.31
N ALA A 65 -4.15 6.11 30.39
CA ALA A 65 -2.94 6.71 30.92
C ALA A 65 -2.08 5.75 31.76
N ALA A 66 -2.61 4.59 32.21
CA ALA A 66 -1.93 3.72 33.18
C ALA A 66 -1.36 2.41 32.61
N ALA A 67 -1.59 2.09 31.34
CA ALA A 67 -1.00 0.93 30.67
C ALA A 67 -0.41 1.31 29.31
N ALA A 68 0.42 2.35 29.28
CA ALA A 68 1.21 2.66 28.11
C ALA A 68 2.17 1.49 27.83
N PRO A 69 2.11 0.83 26.64
CA PRO A 69 3.20 -0.04 26.23
C PRO A 69 4.47 0.80 26.22
N LYS A 70 5.55 0.27 26.82
CA LYS A 70 6.84 0.94 26.94
C LYS A 70 7.19 1.61 25.60
N LYS A 71 7.19 2.94 25.58
CA LYS A 71 7.63 3.75 24.43
C LYS A 71 9.04 3.31 24.09
N VAL A 72 9.20 2.53 23.02
CA VAL A 72 10.53 2.16 22.55
C VAL A 72 11.08 3.39 21.85
N ALA A 73 12.22 3.87 22.34
CA ALA A 73 12.88 5.05 21.81
C ALA A 73 13.15 4.87 20.31
N VAL A 74 12.72 5.85 19.52
CA VAL A 74 12.96 5.87 18.08
C VAL A 74 14.40 6.35 17.84
N LYS A 75 15.13 5.72 16.90
CA LYS A 75 16.50 6.16 16.59
C LYS A 75 16.41 7.49 15.81
N PRO A 76 17.30 8.48 16.06
CA PRO A 76 17.32 9.68 15.22
C PRO A 76 17.37 9.30 13.74
N PRO A 77 16.53 9.91 12.88
CA PRO A 77 16.24 9.39 11.57
C PRO A 77 17.47 9.48 10.67
N ALA A 78 18.06 8.32 10.34
CA ALA A 78 19.00 8.22 9.23
C ALA A 78 18.28 8.42 7.88
N GLU A 79 16.97 8.16 7.84
CA GLU A 79 16.11 8.33 6.68
C GLU A 79 14.70 8.77 7.12
N GLN A 80 14.16 9.81 6.47
CA GLN A 80 12.79 10.27 6.66
C GLN A 80 11.82 9.31 5.97
N GLY A 81 10.73 8.97 6.65
CA GLY A 81 9.71 8.08 6.13
C GLY A 81 8.82 7.49 7.23
N ILE A 82 7.81 6.75 6.80
CA ILE A 82 7.02 5.89 7.70
C ILE A 82 7.46 4.46 7.44
N PHE A 83 7.66 3.68 8.49
CA PHE A 83 8.21 2.33 8.39
C PHE A 83 7.36 1.34 9.18
N LEU A 84 7.16 0.16 8.63
CA LEU A 84 6.69 -1.01 9.35
C LEU A 84 7.90 -1.84 9.76
N VAL A 85 8.15 -1.93 11.07
CA VAL A 85 9.28 -2.64 11.66
C VAL A 85 8.80 -3.92 12.31
N LEU A 86 9.41 -5.05 11.96
CA LEU A 86 9.13 -6.36 12.53
C LEU A 86 10.31 -6.77 13.40
N GLN A 87 10.08 -6.91 14.70
CA GLN A 87 11.09 -7.32 15.68
C GLN A 87 10.58 -8.50 16.50
N PRO A 88 11.45 -9.21 17.23
CA PRO A 88 11.00 -10.22 18.16
C PRO A 88 10.01 -9.64 19.17
N GLY A 89 8.98 -10.43 19.46
CA GLY A 89 7.91 -10.09 20.38
C GLY A 89 8.25 -10.44 21.82
N SER A 90 7.23 -10.39 22.67
CA SER A 90 7.33 -10.71 24.09
C SER A 90 7.54 -12.19 24.38
N LYS A 91 7.04 -13.06 23.50
CA LYS A 91 7.11 -14.52 23.63
C LYS A 91 8.15 -15.11 22.68
N GLN A 92 8.62 -16.30 23.01
CA GLN A 92 9.53 -17.05 22.15
C GLN A 92 8.91 -17.26 20.76
N HIS A 93 9.67 -16.97 19.70
CA HIS A 93 9.22 -17.00 18.30
C HIS A 93 8.06 -16.06 17.94
N ALA A 94 7.64 -15.16 18.84
CA ALA A 94 6.71 -14.10 18.47
C ALA A 94 7.42 -13.02 17.66
N ILE A 95 6.72 -12.43 16.71
CA ILE A 95 7.12 -11.25 15.97
C ILE A 95 6.12 -10.15 16.26
N ARG A 96 6.62 -9.00 16.68
CA ARG A 96 5.84 -7.78 16.90
C ARG A 96 6.08 -6.79 15.78
N PHE A 97 4.98 -6.25 15.29
CA PHE A 97 4.95 -5.23 14.25
C PHE A 97 4.86 -3.88 14.94
N HIS A 98 5.73 -2.95 14.55
CA HIS A 98 5.69 -1.57 14.99
C HIS A 98 5.57 -0.67 13.78
N LEU A 99 4.64 0.28 13.86
CA LEU A 99 4.60 1.39 12.93
C LEU A 99 5.46 2.51 13.50
N VAL A 100 6.40 3.03 12.71
CA VAL A 100 7.36 4.06 13.10
C VAL A 100 7.20 5.26 12.18
N ASN A 101 7.00 6.45 12.77
CA ASN A 101 6.87 7.69 12.03
C ASN A 101 8.13 8.55 12.19
N HIS A 102 8.98 8.61 11.15
CA HIS A 102 10.11 9.53 11.08
C HIS A 102 9.81 10.80 10.28
N ASN A 103 8.56 11.00 9.85
CA ASN A 103 8.14 12.22 9.16
C ASN A 103 7.80 13.33 10.16
N ALA A 104 7.75 14.56 9.66
CA ALA A 104 7.32 15.74 10.42
C ALA A 104 5.79 15.82 10.58
N ASN A 105 5.04 15.08 9.76
CA ASN A 105 3.57 15.08 9.79
C ASN A 105 3.05 13.98 10.71
N ARG A 106 1.92 14.23 11.38
CA ARG A 106 1.21 13.18 12.10
C ARG A 106 0.54 12.23 11.11
N VAL A 107 0.41 10.98 11.51
CA VAL A 107 -0.11 9.91 10.64
C VAL A 107 -1.30 9.26 11.32
N LEU A 108 -2.45 9.23 10.64
CA LEU A 108 -3.57 8.40 11.03
C LEU A 108 -3.42 7.05 10.32
N PHE A 109 -3.59 5.95 11.03
CA PHE A 109 -3.46 4.62 10.46
C PHE A 109 -4.63 3.71 10.84
N SER A 110 -4.93 2.78 9.93
CA SER A 110 -5.83 1.66 10.15
C SER A 110 -5.18 0.40 9.61
N LEU A 111 -5.02 -0.60 10.48
CA LEU A 111 -4.55 -1.94 10.17
C LEU A 111 -5.73 -2.90 10.24
N MET A 112 -6.02 -3.54 9.11
CA MET A 112 -7.03 -4.58 9.00
C MET A 112 -6.38 -5.90 8.60
N GLY A 113 -7.03 -7.00 8.97
CA GLY A 113 -6.70 -8.34 8.53
C GLY A 113 -7.80 -8.88 7.62
N GLU A 114 -7.42 -9.45 6.48
CA GLU A 114 -8.31 -10.20 5.61
C GLU A 114 -8.05 -11.71 5.73
N ARG A 115 -9.13 -12.49 5.90
CA ARG A 115 -9.11 -13.95 5.83
C ARG A 115 -10.28 -14.43 4.97
N GLN A 116 -9.97 -15.09 3.85
CA GLN A 116 -10.99 -15.64 2.93
C GLN A 116 -12.05 -14.59 2.52
N GLY A 117 -11.63 -13.36 2.21
CA GLY A 117 -12.54 -12.26 1.82
C GLY A 117 -13.26 -11.57 2.97
N LYS A 118 -13.07 -12.00 4.23
CA LYS A 118 -13.62 -11.32 5.42
C LYS A 118 -12.57 -10.42 6.05
N PHE A 119 -12.93 -9.15 6.26
CA PHE A 119 -12.09 -8.14 6.89
C PHE A 119 -12.40 -8.00 8.39
N SER A 120 -11.35 -7.88 9.20
CA SER A 120 -11.44 -7.57 10.63
C SER A 120 -10.46 -6.46 10.99
N GLY A 121 -10.90 -5.48 11.79
CA GLY A 121 -10.00 -4.47 12.35
C GLY A 121 -9.00 -5.13 13.31
N ILE A 122 -7.72 -4.83 13.14
CA ILE A 122 -6.64 -5.28 14.05
C ILE A 122 -6.26 -4.13 14.98
N GLN A 123 -5.95 -2.97 14.41
CA GLN A 123 -5.59 -1.79 15.18
C GLN A 123 -5.77 -0.51 14.36
N SER A 124 -6.08 0.59 15.01
CA SER A 124 -6.09 1.93 14.41
C SER A 124 -5.59 2.96 15.40
N GLY A 125 -5.18 4.13 14.91
CA GLY A 125 -4.80 5.22 15.79
C GLY A 125 -4.11 6.37 15.08
N ILE A 126 -3.56 7.25 15.91
CA ILE A 126 -2.79 8.41 15.48
C ILE A 126 -1.35 8.20 15.95
N LEU A 127 -0.40 8.43 15.04
CA LEU A 127 1.02 8.31 15.28
C LEU A 127 1.70 9.66 15.08
N GLU A 128 2.14 10.25 16.18
CA GLU A 128 2.82 11.56 16.18
C GLU A 128 4.23 11.47 15.55
N PRO A 129 4.76 12.60 15.04
CA PRO A 129 6.11 12.70 14.51
C PRO A 129 7.17 12.17 15.49
N GLY A 130 8.09 11.35 15.01
CA GLY A 130 9.18 10.77 15.81
C GLY A 130 8.76 9.65 16.77
N ASN A 131 7.49 9.24 16.78
CA ASN A 131 7.00 8.17 17.64
C ASN A 131 6.85 6.83 16.91
N SER A 132 6.69 5.78 17.70
CA SER A 132 6.33 4.44 17.24
C SER A 132 5.15 3.88 18.01
N ALA A 133 4.40 2.98 17.40
CA ALA A 133 3.31 2.24 18.03
C ALA A 133 3.37 0.75 17.65
N PRO A 134 3.27 -0.19 18.61
CA PRO A 134 3.05 -1.60 18.28
C PRO A 134 1.66 -1.74 17.63
N VAL A 135 1.56 -2.45 16.51
CA VAL A 135 0.31 -2.59 15.74
C VAL A 135 -0.22 -4.01 15.63
N PHE A 136 0.65 -5.01 15.86
CA PHE A 136 0.28 -6.43 15.82
C PHE A 136 1.37 -7.26 16.50
N GLU A 137 1.03 -8.41 17.08
CA GLU A 137 1.98 -9.42 17.53
C GLU A 137 1.43 -10.81 17.23
N GLY A 138 2.26 -11.66 16.62
CA GLY A 138 1.88 -13.02 16.26
C GLY A 138 3.04 -13.99 16.41
N ALA A 139 2.74 -15.26 16.65
CA ALA A 139 3.73 -16.33 16.69
C ALA A 139 4.14 -16.74 15.28
N LEU A 140 5.44 -16.82 15.00
CA LEU A 140 5.97 -17.22 13.70
C LEU A 140 5.54 -18.64 13.27
N PRO A 141 5.39 -19.64 14.16
CA PRO A 141 4.82 -20.94 13.79
C PRO A 141 3.40 -20.86 13.22
N ASP A 142 2.62 -19.84 13.60
CA ASP A 142 1.23 -19.64 13.15
C ASP A 142 1.15 -18.76 11.89
N LEU A 143 2.26 -18.54 11.19
CA LEU A 143 2.34 -17.60 10.05
C LEU A 143 1.30 -17.88 8.97
N ASP A 144 0.99 -19.15 8.70
CA ASP A 144 -0.02 -19.53 7.72
C ASP A 144 -1.42 -19.05 8.11
N LEU A 145 -1.70 -18.97 9.41
CA LEU A 145 -2.95 -18.49 10.00
C LEU A 145 -3.04 -16.97 10.07
N TRP A 146 -1.95 -16.23 9.86
CA TRP A 146 -2.00 -14.77 9.89
C TRP A 146 -2.90 -14.23 8.77
N PRO A 147 -3.64 -13.13 8.97
CA PRO A 147 -4.41 -12.54 7.89
C PRO A 147 -3.49 -11.96 6.79
N GLU A 148 -4.06 -11.64 5.64
CA GLU A 148 -3.47 -10.62 4.78
C GLU A 148 -3.64 -9.26 5.45
N PHE A 149 -2.54 -8.54 5.67
CA PHE A 149 -2.59 -7.26 6.36
C PHE A 149 -2.84 -6.15 5.36
N HIS A 150 -3.85 -5.32 5.63
CA HIS A 150 -4.16 -4.11 4.88
C HIS A 150 -3.94 -2.91 5.79
N LEU A 151 -2.84 -2.21 5.57
CA LEU A 151 -2.49 -1.00 6.29
C LEU A 151 -2.78 0.22 5.40
N ALA A 152 -3.66 1.09 5.86
CA ALA A 152 -3.93 2.38 5.25
C ALA A 152 -3.41 3.50 6.16
N LEU A 153 -2.70 4.46 5.58
CA LEU A 153 -2.16 5.60 6.29
C LEU A 153 -2.57 6.92 5.61
N LEU A 154 -2.93 7.89 6.43
CA LEU A 154 -3.26 9.25 6.04
C LEU A 154 -2.34 10.22 6.76
N GLN A 155 -1.64 11.06 6.01
CA GLN A 155 -0.78 12.10 6.58
C GLN A 155 -1.61 13.36 6.81
N HIS A 156 -1.51 13.93 8.01
CA HIS A 156 -2.22 15.15 8.40
C HIS A 156 -1.21 16.23 8.79
N GLY A 157 -1.43 17.45 8.30
CA GLY A 157 -0.52 18.59 8.50
C GLY A 157 0.49 18.82 7.36
N ALA A 158 0.39 18.07 6.26
CA ALA A 158 1.16 18.36 5.05
C ALA A 158 0.67 19.65 4.37
N SER A 159 1.59 20.40 3.72
CA SER A 159 1.26 21.62 2.96
C SER A 159 0.46 21.34 1.69
N GLU A 160 0.53 20.11 1.19
CA GLU A 160 -0.16 19.65 -0.01
C GLU A 160 -0.98 18.40 0.31
N LEU A 161 -2.01 18.15 -0.49
CA LEU A 161 -2.86 16.97 -0.34
C LEU A 161 -2.08 15.72 -0.80
N LEU A 162 -1.62 14.93 0.17
CA LEU A 162 -0.94 13.67 -0.10
C LEU A 162 -1.95 12.54 -0.27
N GLN A 163 -1.68 11.63 -1.22
CA GLN A 163 -2.50 10.44 -1.39
C GLN A 163 -2.36 9.49 -0.19
N PRO A 164 -3.42 8.75 0.17
CA PRO A 164 -3.35 7.71 1.19
C PRO A 164 -2.31 6.66 0.83
N ILE A 165 -1.41 6.37 1.77
CA ILE A 165 -0.45 5.27 1.60
C ILE A 165 -1.18 3.96 1.91
N ARG A 166 -1.13 3.01 0.99
CA ARG A 166 -1.70 1.66 1.18
C ARG A 166 -0.60 0.62 1.13
N PHE A 167 -0.58 -0.26 2.11
CA PHE A 167 0.34 -1.38 2.17
C PHE A 167 -0.43 -2.65 2.47
N ASN A 168 -0.52 -3.52 1.46
CA ASN A 168 -1.21 -4.79 1.56
C ASN A 168 -0.18 -5.91 1.46
N ARG A 169 -0.13 -6.83 2.44
CA ARG A 169 0.82 -7.93 2.42
C ARG A 169 0.35 -9.13 3.23
N LYS A 170 0.37 -10.31 2.59
CA LYS A 170 0.34 -11.62 3.26
C LYS A 170 1.78 -12.07 3.47
N PHE A 171 2.22 -12.09 4.73
CA PHE A 171 3.57 -12.52 5.09
C PHE A 171 3.75 -14.03 4.88
N ARG A 172 4.91 -14.41 4.33
CA ARG A 172 5.36 -15.78 4.07
C ARG A 172 6.78 -15.97 4.63
N PRO A 173 7.25 -17.22 4.82
CA PRO A 173 8.60 -17.45 5.37
C PRO A 173 9.72 -16.72 4.62
N LYS A 174 9.60 -16.59 3.29
CA LYS A 174 10.56 -15.87 2.43
C LYS A 174 10.67 -14.37 2.72
N ASP A 175 9.66 -13.76 3.35
CA ASP A 175 9.67 -12.34 3.68
C ASP A 175 10.56 -12.04 4.89
N PHE A 176 10.95 -13.08 5.63
CA PHE A 176 11.88 -13.02 6.74
C PHE A 176 13.25 -13.46 6.24
N ALA A 177 14.10 -12.48 5.89
CA ALA A 177 15.50 -12.76 5.60
C ALA A 177 16.15 -13.48 6.81
N PRO A 178 17.06 -14.45 6.58
CA PRO A 178 17.68 -15.21 7.66
C PRO A 178 18.47 -14.32 8.64
N GLU A 179 19.01 -13.20 8.14
CA GLU A 179 19.68 -12.21 8.98
C GLU A 179 18.76 -11.02 9.28
N ARG A 180 18.74 -10.64 10.55
CA ARG A 180 18.03 -9.44 11.02
C ARG A 180 18.96 -8.23 10.93
N ALA A 181 18.46 -7.11 10.43
CA ALA A 181 19.21 -5.87 10.28
C ALA A 181 18.91 -4.88 11.42
N SER A 182 19.71 -3.82 11.52
CA SER A 182 19.36 -2.66 12.36
C SER A 182 18.16 -1.95 11.72
N THR A 183 17.17 -1.58 12.53
CA THR A 183 15.91 -0.97 12.06
C THR A 183 15.76 0.46 12.55
N ALA A 184 14.72 1.16 12.08
CA ALA A 184 14.31 2.48 12.55
C ALA A 184 14.01 2.54 14.07
N LEU A 185 13.63 1.41 14.68
CA LEU A 185 13.38 1.32 16.12
C LEU A 185 14.67 0.95 16.88
N GLN A 186 14.92 1.59 18.03
CA GLN A 186 16.02 1.17 18.89
C GLN A 186 15.75 -0.21 19.50
N GLY A 187 16.83 -0.92 19.82
CA GLY A 187 16.76 -2.24 20.45
C GLY A 187 17.12 -3.35 19.47
N GLU A 188 16.27 -4.37 19.41
CA GLU A 188 16.60 -5.62 18.73
C GLU A 188 16.66 -5.46 17.21
N LYS A 189 17.49 -6.30 16.58
CA LYS A 189 17.54 -6.38 15.12
C LYS A 189 16.22 -6.96 14.61
N GLY A 190 15.79 -6.51 13.45
CA GLY A 190 14.53 -6.92 12.85
C GLY A 190 14.52 -6.75 11.33
N TRP A 191 13.32 -6.76 10.78
CA TRP A 191 13.05 -6.44 9.38
C TRP A 191 12.32 -5.11 9.30
N GLN A 192 12.57 -4.34 8.25
CA GLN A 192 11.92 -3.05 8.04
C GLN A 192 11.34 -2.97 6.64
N PHE A 193 10.12 -2.45 6.54
CA PHE A 193 9.44 -2.17 5.29
C PHE A 193 9.13 -0.68 5.27
N ARG A 194 9.57 -0.02 4.21
CA ARG A 194 9.25 1.37 4.01
C ARG A 194 7.84 1.52 3.47
N LEU A 195 7.08 2.42 4.06
CA LEU A 195 5.70 2.70 3.69
C LEU A 195 5.65 4.03 2.93
N GLY A 196 5.15 3.97 1.69
CA GLY A 196 5.14 5.10 0.76
C GLY A 196 6.41 5.20 -0.08
N GLU A 197 6.43 6.18 -0.98
CA GLU A 197 7.53 6.38 -1.92
C GLU A 197 8.81 6.86 -1.20
N PRO A 198 9.99 6.47 -1.70
CA PRO A 198 11.23 7.04 -1.20
C PRO A 198 11.23 8.56 -1.37
N PRO A 199 11.70 9.42 -0.41
CA PRO A 199 11.90 10.80 -0.82
C PRO A 199 12.95 10.71 -1.93
N LEU A 200 12.75 11.46 -3.00
CA LEU A 200 13.81 11.68 -3.95
C LEU A 200 14.98 12.22 -3.13
N LYS A 201 16.03 11.41 -2.94
CA LYS A 201 17.29 11.86 -2.32
C LYS A 201 17.91 12.78 -3.37
N ILE A 202 17.43 14.02 -3.40
CA ILE A 202 18.05 15.08 -4.20
C ILE A 202 19.27 15.51 -3.40
N ASP A 203 20.36 14.78 -3.61
CA ASP A 203 21.64 15.05 -2.98
C ASP A 203 22.19 16.36 -3.56
N ALA A 204 22.29 17.41 -2.73
CA ALA A 204 22.72 18.75 -3.15
C ALA A 204 24.15 18.75 -3.74
N GLN A 205 24.97 17.75 -3.41
CA GLN A 205 26.28 17.53 -4.03
C GLN A 205 26.16 16.89 -5.42
N GLN A 206 25.24 15.93 -5.62
CA GLN A 206 24.95 15.39 -6.95
C GLN A 206 24.25 16.41 -7.85
N LEU A 207 23.45 17.32 -7.29
CA LEU A 207 22.93 18.49 -8.00
C LEU A 207 24.06 19.38 -8.49
N LYS A 208 25.02 19.77 -7.63
CA LYS A 208 26.17 20.59 -8.04
C LYS A 208 27.03 19.87 -9.09
N GLU A 209 27.29 18.57 -8.95
CA GLU A 209 27.98 17.79 -9.99
C GLU A 209 27.16 17.63 -11.27
N SER A 210 25.82 17.67 -11.21
CA SER A 210 24.93 17.67 -12.39
C SER A 210 24.84 19.03 -13.09
N PHE A 211 25.10 20.13 -12.38
CA PHE A 211 25.22 21.48 -12.96
C PHE A 211 26.61 21.75 -13.57
N PHE A 212 27.67 21.08 -13.08
CA PHE A 212 29.04 21.23 -13.55
C PHE A 212 29.55 20.11 -14.45
N LYS A 213 28.80 19.01 -14.63
CA LYS A 213 28.96 18.20 -15.83
C LYS A 213 28.55 19.07 -17.01
N PRO A 214 29.35 19.16 -18.09
CA PRO A 214 28.82 19.72 -19.32
C PRO A 214 27.54 18.92 -19.57
N THR A 215 26.41 19.63 -19.65
CA THR A 215 25.16 19.07 -20.14
C THR A 215 25.55 18.13 -21.28
N PRO A 216 25.30 16.81 -21.23
CA PRO A 216 25.29 16.07 -22.47
C PRO A 216 24.30 16.86 -23.31
N GLN A 217 24.82 17.61 -24.29
CA GLN A 217 24.04 18.33 -25.29
C GLN A 217 22.82 17.48 -25.50
N LYS A 218 21.62 18.02 -25.24
CA LYS A 218 20.32 17.35 -25.47
C LYS A 218 20.59 16.23 -26.44
N GLN A 219 20.69 14.98 -25.96
CA GLN A 219 20.92 13.89 -26.89
C GLN A 219 19.68 13.96 -27.76
N GLY A 220 19.83 14.55 -28.95
CA GLY A 220 18.82 14.48 -29.98
C GLY A 220 18.52 13.01 -30.06
N LEU A 221 17.23 12.68 -29.90
CA LEU A 221 16.67 11.33 -30.01
C LEU A 221 17.61 10.44 -30.82
N ALA A 222 18.43 9.60 -30.17
CA ALA A 222 19.55 8.93 -30.85
C ALA A 222 19.10 8.46 -32.23
N ARG A 223 19.82 8.89 -33.30
CA ARG A 223 19.37 8.73 -34.69
C ARG A 223 18.84 7.30 -34.87
N PRO A 224 17.53 7.13 -35.10
CA PRO A 224 16.98 5.80 -35.16
C PRO A 224 17.59 5.06 -36.35
N GLU A 225 17.77 3.76 -36.20
CA GLU A 225 18.17 2.91 -37.31
C GLU A 225 17.14 3.05 -38.43
N THR A 226 17.61 3.01 -39.69
CA THR A 226 16.72 3.09 -40.85
C THR A 226 15.72 1.94 -40.89
N GLU A 227 16.05 0.79 -40.28
CA GLU A 227 15.17 -0.36 -40.09
C GLU A 227 14.84 -0.49 -38.59
N THR A 228 13.56 -0.52 -38.23
CA THR A 228 13.12 -0.68 -36.84
C THR A 228 12.16 -1.87 -36.73
N ASP A 229 12.54 -2.83 -35.88
CA ASP A 229 11.73 -4.00 -35.58
C ASP A 229 10.72 -3.71 -34.46
N LEU A 230 9.44 -3.92 -34.74
CA LEU A 230 8.33 -3.70 -33.82
C LEU A 230 7.81 -5.02 -33.23
N HIS A 231 8.40 -6.17 -33.52
CA HIS A 231 8.01 -7.43 -32.89
C HIS A 231 8.21 -7.37 -31.37
N ILE A 232 7.22 -7.84 -30.60
CA ILE A 232 7.21 -7.68 -29.15
C ILE A 232 8.39 -8.40 -28.49
N GLU A 233 8.89 -9.48 -29.10
CA GLU A 233 10.05 -10.26 -28.67
C GLU A 233 11.35 -9.42 -28.69
N LYS A 234 11.41 -8.39 -29.54
CA LYS A 234 12.52 -7.42 -29.57
C LYS A 234 12.35 -6.29 -28.58
N LEU A 235 11.10 -5.93 -28.27
CA LEU A 235 10.79 -4.83 -27.38
C LEU A 235 10.78 -5.25 -25.90
N ARG A 236 10.45 -6.52 -25.62
CA ARG A 236 10.24 -7.02 -24.26
C ARG A 236 10.52 -8.52 -24.10
N SER A 237 11.23 -8.87 -23.03
CA SER A 237 11.56 -10.27 -22.71
C SER A 237 10.43 -11.03 -21.99
N ASP A 238 9.53 -10.33 -21.29
CA ASP A 238 8.39 -10.88 -20.52
C ASP A 238 7.06 -10.89 -21.30
N HIS A 239 7.12 -10.82 -22.64
CA HIS A 239 5.94 -10.72 -23.52
C HIS A 239 4.94 -11.86 -23.39
N GLN A 240 5.38 -13.05 -22.95
CA GLN A 240 4.53 -14.23 -22.72
C GLN A 240 3.43 -14.04 -21.65
N PHE A 241 3.56 -13.01 -20.80
CA PHE A 241 2.58 -12.69 -19.76
C PHE A 241 1.62 -11.55 -20.14
N LEU A 242 1.77 -10.98 -21.33
CA LEU A 242 0.99 -9.84 -21.79
C LEU A 242 -0.25 -10.28 -22.57
N ARG A 243 -1.33 -9.53 -22.41
CA ARG A 243 -2.52 -9.69 -23.26
C ARG A 243 -2.30 -9.03 -24.63
N GLY A 244 -3.05 -9.46 -25.65
CA GLY A 244 -2.87 -8.98 -27.02
C GLY A 244 -3.08 -7.47 -27.22
N ASP A 245 -3.97 -6.85 -26.43
CA ASP A 245 -4.18 -5.40 -26.34
C ASP A 245 -2.92 -4.69 -25.80
N GLU A 246 -2.35 -5.20 -24.70
CA GLU A 246 -1.16 -4.62 -24.08
C GLU A 246 0.07 -4.72 -24.99
N ILE A 247 0.19 -5.83 -25.73
CA ILE A 247 1.24 -6.02 -26.74
C ILE A 247 1.11 -4.96 -27.83
N LEU A 248 -0.09 -4.78 -28.38
CA LEU A 248 -0.35 -3.82 -29.45
C LEU A 248 -0.02 -2.38 -29.01
N ASP A 249 -0.40 -1.99 -27.80
CA ASP A 249 -0.14 -0.66 -27.26
C ASP A 249 1.36 -0.39 -27.09
N ILE A 250 2.14 -1.38 -26.64
CA ILE A 250 3.59 -1.28 -26.52
C ILE A 250 4.24 -1.11 -27.89
N GLN A 251 3.81 -1.90 -28.88
CA GLN A 251 4.33 -1.84 -30.25
C GLN A 251 4.03 -0.48 -30.90
N LEU A 252 2.81 0.04 -30.73
CA LEU A 252 2.42 1.37 -31.22
C LEU A 252 3.16 2.50 -30.50
N GLY A 253 3.36 2.38 -29.18
CA GLY A 253 4.16 3.31 -28.41
C GLY A 253 5.60 3.40 -28.93
N HIS A 254 6.22 2.26 -29.23
CA HIS A 254 7.55 2.22 -29.83
C HIS A 254 7.58 2.83 -31.23
N PHE A 255 6.60 2.50 -32.09
CA PHE A 255 6.43 3.09 -33.41
C PHE A 255 6.39 4.63 -33.36
N ARG A 256 5.56 5.22 -32.51
CA ARG A 256 5.42 6.68 -32.39
C ARG A 256 6.75 7.33 -31.98
N LYS A 257 7.43 6.75 -31.00
CA LYS A 257 8.74 7.23 -30.54
C LYS A 257 9.79 7.19 -31.65
N THR A 258 9.83 6.12 -32.44
CA THR A 258 10.74 5.99 -33.58
C THR A 258 10.39 6.98 -34.69
N LEU A 259 9.10 7.18 -34.97
CA LEU A 259 8.62 8.15 -35.95
C LEU A 259 9.07 9.57 -35.58
N GLU A 260 8.85 9.98 -34.34
CA GLU A 260 9.29 11.28 -33.82
C GLU A 260 10.81 11.44 -33.91
N ALA A 261 11.56 10.41 -33.53
CA ALA A 261 13.02 10.39 -33.66
C ALA A 261 13.47 10.57 -35.12
N ALA A 262 12.83 9.88 -36.07
CA ALA A 262 13.18 9.97 -37.48
C ALA A 262 12.92 11.38 -38.05
N LEU A 263 11.82 12.02 -37.62
CA LEU A 263 11.46 13.37 -38.01
C LEU A 263 12.41 14.42 -37.43
N VAL A 264 12.75 14.31 -36.14
CA VAL A 264 13.72 15.21 -35.49
C VAL A 264 15.09 15.10 -36.16
N HIS A 265 15.49 13.90 -36.56
CA HIS A 265 16.76 13.64 -37.24
C HIS A 265 16.70 13.85 -38.76
N LYS A 266 15.56 14.30 -39.30
CA LYS A 266 15.33 14.55 -40.74
C LYS A 266 15.78 13.37 -41.61
N LEU A 267 15.43 12.15 -41.20
CA LEU A 267 15.69 10.97 -42.01
C LEU A 267 14.90 11.06 -43.32
N PRO A 268 15.47 10.65 -44.46
CA PRO A 268 14.75 10.63 -45.73
C PRO A 268 13.67 9.54 -45.74
N GLU A 269 13.94 8.41 -45.08
CA GLU A 269 13.05 7.26 -45.00
C GLU A 269 13.25 6.45 -43.71
N LEU A 270 12.22 5.69 -43.34
CA LEU A 270 12.20 4.77 -42.20
C LEU A 270 11.45 3.48 -42.59
N ILE A 271 12.00 2.32 -42.27
CA ILE A 271 11.41 1.00 -42.51
C ILE A 271 10.95 0.43 -41.16
N LEU A 272 9.65 0.17 -41.04
CA LEU A 272 9.02 -0.39 -39.85
C LEU A 272 8.67 -1.86 -40.11
N ILE A 273 9.24 -2.77 -39.34
CA ILE A 273 9.00 -4.21 -39.47
C ILE A 273 7.94 -4.60 -38.43
N HIS A 274 6.72 -4.89 -38.86
CA HIS A 274 5.57 -5.17 -38.00
C HIS A 274 5.07 -6.62 -38.08
N GLY A 275 5.63 -7.40 -39.03
CA GLY A 275 5.31 -8.81 -39.21
C GLY A 275 4.09 -9.06 -40.10
N ALA A 276 3.94 -10.28 -40.59
CA ALA A 276 2.90 -10.66 -41.56
C ALA A 276 1.59 -11.16 -40.92
N GLY A 277 1.38 -10.97 -39.61
CA GLY A 277 0.27 -11.57 -38.84
C GLY A 277 -1.14 -11.14 -39.28
N ASN A 278 -2.07 -10.97 -38.34
CA ASN A 278 -3.46 -10.59 -38.65
C ASN A 278 -3.64 -9.17 -39.22
N GLY A 279 -2.56 -8.44 -39.51
CA GLY A 279 -2.59 -7.10 -40.10
C GLY A 279 -3.05 -5.97 -39.18
N ILE A 280 -3.38 -6.24 -37.92
CA ILE A 280 -3.90 -5.24 -36.98
C ILE A 280 -2.87 -4.12 -36.73
N LEU A 281 -1.62 -4.48 -36.42
CA LEU A 281 -0.55 -3.52 -36.19
C LEU A 281 -0.27 -2.67 -37.45
N GLN A 282 -0.23 -3.31 -38.63
CA GLN A 282 -0.06 -2.63 -39.91
C GLN A 282 -1.16 -1.59 -40.15
N GLN A 283 -2.43 -1.96 -40.00
CA GLN A 283 -3.57 -1.06 -40.20
C GLN A 283 -3.52 0.15 -39.26
N GLN A 284 -3.12 -0.06 -38.01
CA GLN A 284 -2.97 1.01 -37.02
C GLN A 284 -1.84 1.97 -37.40
N ILE A 285 -0.67 1.44 -37.79
CA ILE A 285 0.47 2.22 -38.29
C ILE A 285 0.07 3.03 -39.52
N HIS A 286 -0.55 2.40 -40.53
CA HIS A 286 -0.99 3.08 -41.75
C HIS A 286 -1.99 4.19 -41.47
N ARG A 287 -2.90 3.99 -40.51
CA ARG A 287 -3.87 5.01 -40.09
C ARG A 287 -3.21 6.21 -39.43
N GLU A 288 -2.17 5.98 -38.61
CA GLU A 288 -1.42 7.08 -37.98
C GLU A 288 -0.54 7.82 -39.00
N LEU A 289 0.17 7.09 -39.87
CA LEU A 289 1.00 7.66 -40.93
C LEU A 289 0.19 8.50 -41.92
N GLY A 290 -1.00 8.03 -42.31
CA GLY A 290 -1.89 8.76 -43.24
C GLY A 290 -2.40 10.09 -42.69
N LYS A 291 -2.38 10.28 -41.37
CA LYS A 291 -2.77 11.55 -40.72
C LYS A 291 -1.58 12.44 -40.41
N HIS A 292 -0.35 11.95 -40.55
CA HIS A 292 0.84 12.66 -40.08
C HIS A 292 1.31 13.72 -41.09
N PRO A 293 1.39 15.01 -40.70
CA PRO A 293 1.63 16.10 -41.65
C PRO A 293 3.02 16.08 -42.30
N GLN A 294 4.01 15.47 -41.66
CA GLN A 294 5.39 15.38 -42.15
C GLN A 294 5.70 14.08 -42.92
N VAL A 295 4.73 13.19 -43.07
CA VAL A 295 4.87 11.99 -43.92
C VAL A 295 4.48 12.38 -45.35
N ARG A 296 5.35 12.09 -46.32
CA ARG A 296 5.07 12.32 -47.74
C ARG A 296 4.28 11.17 -48.34
N THR A 297 4.73 9.95 -48.10
CA THR A 297 4.06 8.72 -48.55
C THR A 297 4.55 7.54 -47.71
N PHE A 298 3.77 6.46 -47.69
CA PHE A 298 4.18 5.18 -47.11
C PHE A 298 3.75 4.05 -48.05
N MET A 299 4.54 2.99 -48.11
CA MET A 299 4.33 1.82 -48.95
C MET A 299 4.90 0.58 -48.29
N ASP A 300 4.53 -0.61 -48.73
CA ASP A 300 5.14 -1.84 -48.21
C ASP A 300 6.64 -1.89 -48.59
N ALA A 301 7.48 -2.29 -47.64
CA ALA A 301 8.94 -2.26 -47.80
C ALA A 301 9.47 -3.61 -48.31
N GLN A 302 10.34 -3.56 -49.33
CA GLN A 302 11.23 -4.64 -49.77
C GLN A 302 10.62 -6.06 -49.68
N LYS A 303 9.67 -6.34 -50.59
CA LYS A 303 8.91 -7.59 -50.64
C LYS A 303 9.79 -8.85 -50.67
N GLU A 304 11.00 -8.75 -51.22
CA GLU A 304 11.98 -9.84 -51.29
C GLU A 304 12.64 -10.17 -49.94
N LYS A 305 12.80 -9.18 -49.05
CA LYS A 305 13.50 -9.32 -47.75
C LYS A 305 12.53 -9.51 -46.57
N PHE A 306 11.35 -8.89 -46.62
CA PHE A 306 10.39 -8.86 -45.51
C PHE A 306 8.96 -9.30 -45.87
N GLY A 307 8.72 -9.72 -47.12
CA GLY A 307 7.37 -10.06 -47.59
C GLY A 307 6.42 -8.85 -47.49
N TYR A 308 5.24 -9.05 -46.89
CA TYR A 308 4.28 -7.97 -46.58
C TYR A 308 4.40 -7.45 -45.13
N GLY A 309 5.44 -7.87 -44.39
CA GLY A 309 5.58 -7.61 -42.96
C GLY A 309 6.32 -6.32 -42.59
N ALA A 310 6.56 -5.43 -43.56
CA ALA A 310 7.26 -4.19 -43.32
C ALA A 310 6.67 -3.02 -44.13
N THR A 311 6.73 -1.82 -43.56
CA THR A 311 6.23 -0.59 -44.19
C THR A 311 7.34 0.45 -44.23
N LYS A 312 7.62 0.96 -45.44
CA LYS A 312 8.54 2.05 -45.71
C LYS A 312 7.80 3.37 -45.66
N VAL A 313 8.29 4.28 -44.83
CA VAL A 313 7.79 5.64 -44.66
C VAL A 313 8.79 6.59 -45.31
N VAL A 314 8.31 7.48 -46.17
CA VAL A 314 9.10 8.54 -46.80
C VAL A 314 8.63 9.87 -46.23
N PHE A 315 9.57 10.66 -45.69
CA PHE A 315 9.28 11.95 -45.08
C PHE A 315 9.34 13.10 -46.10
N LYS A 316 8.78 14.25 -45.72
CA LYS A 316 8.79 15.47 -46.55
C LYS A 316 10.12 16.21 -46.52
#